data_AF-A0A968JWW3-F1
#
_entry.id   AF-A0A968JWW3-F1
#
_cell.length_a   1.000
_cell.length_b   1.000
_cell.length_c   1.000
_cell.angle_alpha   90.00
_cell.angle_beta   90.00
_cell.angle_gamma   90.00
#
_symmetry.space_group_name_H-M   'P 1'
#
loop_
_entity.id
_entity.type
_entity.pdbx_description
1 polymer ?
#
loop_
_entity_poly.entity_id
_entity_poly.type
_entity_poly.pdbx_seq_one_letter_code
_entity_poly.pdbx_strand_id
1 'polypeptide(L)'
;MTKGNHSLKFRNKKLVGIFTSLDINIRLIGEDNPKIILNDKCLISCVIKDFNLFFLRSFNDNNAIKVFDFKNDSYISEYEINELIGMCEQQPVFRIRLKGTDLCIVGYNFDEEKDIKFPVFAISVPWLYLTLEDAELEKDRLTAEGYDLEVI
;
A
#
# COMPACT_ATOMS: atom_id res chain seq x y z
N MET A 1 -17.59 20.63 -2.86
CA MET A 1 -16.87 19.78 -1.89
C MET A 1 -17.90 19.06 -1.03
N THR A 2 -18.13 17.77 -1.29
CA THR A 2 -19.19 16.96 -0.69
C THR A 2 -18.73 16.33 0.63
N LYS A 3 -19.63 16.32 1.62
CA LYS A 3 -19.41 15.83 3.01
C LYS A 3 -18.81 14.41 3.12
N GLY A 4 -18.85 13.58 2.07
CA GLY A 4 -18.29 12.23 2.05
C GLY A 4 -16.77 12.14 2.14
N ASN A 5 -16.03 13.05 1.47
CA ASN A 5 -14.55 12.96 1.40
C ASN A 5 -13.85 13.28 2.73
N HIS A 6 -14.47 14.06 3.60
CA HIS A 6 -13.93 14.35 4.93
C HIS A 6 -13.98 13.12 5.85
N SER A 7 -15.04 12.32 5.72
CA SER A 7 -15.26 11.11 6.51
C SER A 7 -14.21 10.02 6.20
N LEU A 8 -13.93 9.79 4.92
CA LEU A 8 -12.94 8.79 4.46
C LEU A 8 -11.51 9.17 4.86
N LYS A 9 -11.12 10.45 4.70
CA LYS A 9 -9.80 10.93 5.14
C LYS A 9 -9.60 10.78 6.64
N PHE A 10 -10.63 11.09 7.43
CA PHE A 10 -10.58 10.91 8.88
C PHE A 10 -10.44 9.43 9.27
N ARG A 11 -11.23 8.53 8.65
CA ARG A 11 -11.12 7.07 8.82
C ARG A 11 -9.70 6.58 8.54
N ASN A 12 -9.16 6.93 7.37
CA ASN A 12 -7.84 6.48 6.93
C ASN A 12 -6.74 7.01 7.87
N LYS A 13 -6.85 8.27 8.33
CA LYS A 13 -5.93 8.84 9.32
C LYS A 13 -6.01 8.12 10.68
N LYS A 14 -7.22 7.79 11.17
CA LYS A 14 -7.39 7.05 12.42
C LYS A 14 -6.78 5.65 12.33
N LEU A 15 -7.02 4.95 11.21
CA LEU A 15 -6.42 3.64 10.93
C LEU A 15 -4.89 3.68 10.97
N VAL A 16 -4.27 4.59 10.21
CA VAL A 16 -2.81 4.74 10.22
C VAL A 16 -2.30 5.07 11.63
N GLY A 17 -3.00 5.94 12.36
CA GLY A 17 -2.65 6.30 13.73
C GLY A 17 -2.65 5.10 14.70
N ILE A 18 -3.62 4.19 14.59
CA ILE A 18 -3.68 2.98 15.42
C ILE A 18 -2.46 2.08 15.16
N PHE A 19 -2.18 1.77 13.90
CA PHE A 19 -1.02 0.93 13.55
C PHE A 19 0.31 1.61 13.95
N THR A 20 0.43 2.93 13.73
CA THR A 20 1.61 3.70 14.15
C THR A 20 1.81 3.66 15.66
N SER A 21 0.73 3.73 16.45
CA SER A 21 0.83 3.64 17.92
C SER A 21 1.30 2.29 18.44
N LEU A 22 1.29 1.27 17.57
CA LEU A 22 1.74 -0.09 17.85
C LEU A 22 3.10 -0.39 17.18
N ASP A 23 3.80 0.64 16.69
CA ASP A 23 5.06 0.51 15.94
C ASP A 23 4.95 -0.33 14.64
N ILE A 24 3.75 -0.37 14.05
CA ILE A 24 3.50 -1.08 12.79
C ILE A 24 3.35 -0.05 11.67
N ASN A 25 4.30 -0.08 10.73
CA ASN A 25 4.25 0.80 9.57
C ASN A 25 3.32 0.23 8.50
N ILE A 26 2.26 0.99 8.20
CA ILE A 26 1.33 0.70 7.11
C ILE A 26 1.24 1.84 6.11
N ARG A 27 1.01 1.47 4.85
CA ARG A 27 0.62 2.38 3.77
C ARG A 27 -0.73 1.98 3.21
N LEU A 28 -1.57 2.98 2.98
CA LEU A 28 -2.88 2.80 2.34
C LEU A 28 -2.78 3.10 0.85
N ILE A 29 -3.24 2.18 -0.01
CA ILE A 29 -3.29 2.34 -1.47
C ILE A 29 -4.74 2.30 -1.94
N GLY A 30 -5.18 3.36 -2.62
CA GLY A 30 -6.56 3.55 -3.08
C GLY A 30 -7.31 4.61 -2.27
N GLU A 31 -8.47 5.05 -2.77
CA GLU A 31 -9.24 6.14 -2.15
C GLU A 31 -10.34 5.62 -1.21
N ASP A 32 -11.38 5.01 -1.78
CA ASP A 32 -12.60 4.65 -1.04
C ASP A 32 -12.43 3.41 -0.16
N ASN A 33 -11.81 2.36 -0.70
CA ASN A 33 -11.54 1.09 -0.02
C ASN A 33 -10.05 0.78 -0.15
N PRO A 34 -9.19 1.46 0.62
CA PRO A 34 -7.76 1.31 0.45
C PRO A 34 -7.31 -0.08 0.86
N LYS A 35 -6.33 -0.59 0.11
CA LYS A 35 -5.52 -1.75 0.46
C LYS A 35 -4.49 -1.35 1.53
N ILE A 36 -4.20 -2.25 2.47
CA ILE A 36 -3.17 -2.03 3.49
C ILE A 36 -1.89 -2.76 3.10
N ILE A 37 -0.82 -1.99 2.93
CA ILE A 37 0.54 -2.49 2.71
C ILE A 37 1.33 -2.39 4.00
N LEU A 38 1.90 -3.49 4.46
CA LEU A 38 2.86 -3.50 5.58
C LEU A 38 4.26 -3.23 5.08
N ASN A 39 4.94 -2.28 5.71
CA ASN A 39 6.37 -2.01 5.51
C ASN A 39 6.79 -1.83 4.04
N ASP A 40 5.88 -1.37 3.17
CA ASP A 40 6.05 -1.32 1.71
C ASP A 40 6.48 -2.66 1.06
N LYS A 41 6.14 -3.80 1.67
CA LYS A 41 6.59 -5.15 1.27
C LYS A 41 5.47 -6.13 0.98
N CYS A 42 4.38 -6.09 1.76
CA CYS A 42 3.29 -7.02 1.56
C CYS A 42 1.92 -6.36 1.72
N LEU A 43 1.01 -6.76 0.84
CA LEU A 43 -0.41 -6.52 0.94
C LEU A 43 -1.02 -7.53 1.92
N ILE A 44 -1.77 -7.07 2.92
CA ILE A 44 -2.53 -7.95 3.82
C ILE A 44 -3.95 -8.15 3.27
N SER A 45 -4.48 -9.37 3.36
CA SER A 45 -5.90 -9.62 3.13
C SER A 45 -6.77 -9.00 4.23
N CYS A 46 -7.19 -7.78 3.97
CA CYS A 46 -8.10 -7.04 4.83
C CYS A 46 -8.96 -6.07 4.00
N VAL A 47 -10.13 -5.72 4.55
CA VAL A 47 -11.08 -4.82 3.91
C VAL A 47 -11.47 -3.74 4.89
N ILE A 48 -11.56 -2.50 4.40
CA ILE A 48 -12.03 -1.37 5.20
C ILE A 48 -13.44 -1.00 4.72
N LYS A 49 -14.44 -1.11 5.57
CA LYS A 49 -15.83 -0.76 5.24
C LYS A 49 -16.52 -0.11 6.44
N ASP A 50 -17.16 1.04 6.23
CA ASP A 50 -17.97 1.74 7.24
C ASP A 50 -17.28 2.03 8.58
N PHE A 51 -15.99 2.39 8.55
CA PHE A 51 -15.10 2.56 9.72
C PHE A 51 -14.77 1.26 10.47
N ASN A 52 -14.96 0.11 9.83
CA ASN A 52 -14.48 -1.16 10.33
C ASN A 52 -13.34 -1.68 9.47
N LEU A 53 -12.37 -2.32 10.11
CA LEU A 53 -11.34 -3.13 9.47
C LEU A 53 -11.65 -4.61 9.67
N PHE A 54 -11.86 -5.30 8.56
CA PHE A 54 -12.14 -6.72 8.49
C PHE A 54 -10.84 -7.44 8.12
N PHE A 55 -10.31 -8.24 9.03
CA PHE A 55 -9.20 -9.15 8.74
C PHE A 55 -9.77 -10.42 8.12
N LEU A 56 -9.25 -10.82 6.96
CA LEU A 56 -9.73 -11.98 6.20
C LEU A 56 -8.64 -13.06 6.17
N ARG A 57 -9.01 -14.34 6.10
CA ARG A 57 -8.00 -15.40 6.01
C ARG A 57 -7.39 -15.47 4.61
N SER A 58 -8.17 -15.25 3.55
CA SER A 58 -7.69 -15.14 2.15
C SER A 58 -8.25 -13.90 1.44
N PHE A 59 -7.67 -13.48 0.32
CA PHE A 59 -8.19 -12.34 -0.48
C PHE A 59 -9.57 -12.61 -1.08
N ASN A 60 -9.96 -13.87 -1.21
CA ASN A 60 -11.24 -14.31 -1.76
C ASN A 60 -12.25 -14.69 -0.67
N ASP A 61 -11.90 -14.52 0.60
CA ASP A 61 -12.79 -14.85 1.70
C ASP A 61 -13.87 -13.79 1.91
N ASN A 62 -15.10 -14.26 2.10
CA ASN A 62 -16.23 -13.39 2.45
C ASN A 62 -16.45 -13.27 3.96
N ASN A 63 -15.71 -14.04 4.78
CA ASN A 63 -15.86 -14.09 6.23
C ASN A 63 -14.63 -13.49 6.91
N ALA A 64 -14.86 -12.52 7.79
CA ALA A 64 -13.80 -11.94 8.58
C ALA A 64 -13.41 -12.86 9.76
N ILE A 65 -12.11 -13.04 9.95
CA ILE A 65 -11.53 -13.63 11.18
C ILE A 65 -11.85 -12.71 12.37
N LYS A 66 -11.70 -11.40 12.15
CA LYS A 66 -11.91 -10.36 13.16
C LYS A 66 -12.34 -9.06 12.50
N VAL A 67 -13.19 -8.32 13.20
CA VAL A 67 -13.62 -6.98 12.82
C VAL A 67 -13.20 -6.00 13.91
N PHE A 68 -12.51 -4.94 13.54
CA PHE A 68 -12.23 -3.81 14.42
C PHE A 68 -13.04 -2.60 14.02
N ASP A 69 -13.84 -2.12 14.96
CA ASP A 69 -14.60 -0.89 14.81
C ASP A 69 -13.75 0.30 15.27
N PHE A 70 -13.51 1.24 14.35
CA PHE A 70 -12.78 2.48 14.63
C PHE A 70 -13.66 3.58 15.22
N LYS A 71 -14.98 3.44 15.26
CA LYS A 71 -15.88 4.44 15.88
C LYS A 71 -15.83 4.37 17.38
N ASN A 72 -15.82 3.15 17.92
CA ASN A 72 -15.63 2.89 19.33
C ASN A 72 -14.11 2.84 19.58
N ASP A 73 -13.63 3.41 20.68
CA ASP A 73 -12.20 3.33 21.05
C ASP A 73 -11.86 1.90 21.51
N SER A 74 -11.91 0.99 20.55
CA SER A 74 -11.59 -0.41 20.70
C SER A 74 -10.08 -0.50 20.96
N TYR A 75 -9.72 -0.82 22.20
CA TYR A 75 -8.33 -1.14 22.51
C TYR A 75 -7.94 -2.42 21.78
N ILE A 76 -6.80 -2.36 21.11
CA ILE A 76 -6.18 -3.49 20.42
C ILE A 76 -4.71 -3.50 20.78
N SER A 77 -4.23 -4.65 21.24
CA SER A 77 -2.82 -4.79 21.60
C SER A 77 -1.97 -5.05 20.36
N GLU A 78 -0.68 -4.72 20.45
CA GLU A 78 0.31 -5.05 19.42
C GLU A 78 0.34 -6.57 19.14
N TYR A 79 0.27 -7.37 20.21
CA TYR A 79 0.20 -8.83 20.12
C TYR A 79 -1.02 -9.30 19.30
N GLU A 80 -2.21 -8.76 19.59
CA GLU A 80 -3.43 -9.12 18.87
C GLU A 80 -3.37 -8.73 17.39
N ILE A 81 -2.82 -7.55 17.03
CA ILE A 81 -2.62 -7.20 15.61
C ILE A 81 -1.66 -8.17 14.94
N ASN A 82 -0.52 -8.46 15.56
CA ASN A 82 0.50 -9.30 14.94
C ASN A 82 -0.01 -10.74 14.73
N GLU A 83 -0.79 -11.28 15.68
CA GLU A 83 -1.46 -12.57 15.49
C GLU A 83 -2.43 -12.52 14.30
N LEU A 84 -3.25 -11.48 14.19
CA LEU A 84 -4.20 -11.36 13.08
C LEU A 84 -3.52 -11.19 11.73
N ILE A 85 -2.44 -10.40 11.65
CA ILE A 85 -1.60 -10.27 10.46
C ILE A 85 -1.01 -11.65 10.08
N GLY A 86 -0.57 -12.43 11.07
CA GLY A 86 -0.05 -13.79 10.85
C GLY A 86 -1.10 -14.80 10.38
N MET A 87 -2.39 -14.55 10.67
CA MET A 87 -3.50 -15.38 10.23
C MET A 87 -4.05 -15.00 8.84
N CYS A 88 -3.71 -13.81 8.35
CA CYS A 88 -4.13 -13.32 7.04
C CYS A 88 -3.21 -13.81 5.94
N GLU A 89 -3.77 -14.10 4.77
CA GLU A 89 -3.01 -14.20 3.54
C GLU A 89 -2.26 -12.88 3.28
N GLN A 90 -1.00 -13.02 2.87
CA GLN A 90 -0.12 -11.91 2.51
C GLN A 90 0.38 -12.12 1.09
N GLN A 91 0.33 -11.05 0.30
CA GLN A 91 0.86 -11.04 -1.07
C GLN A 91 2.03 -10.06 -1.13
N PRO A 92 3.18 -10.42 -1.74
CA PRO A 92 4.25 -9.47 -1.97
C PRO A 92 3.75 -8.31 -2.84
N VAL A 93 4.25 -7.10 -2.56
CA VAL A 93 4.19 -5.99 -3.50
C VAL A 93 5.58 -5.74 -4.06
N PHE A 94 5.61 -5.25 -5.28
CA PHE A 94 6.83 -5.08 -6.05
C PHE A 94 7.14 -3.60 -6.23
N ARG A 95 8.42 -3.29 -6.36
CA ARG A 95 8.90 -1.94 -6.70
C ARG A 95 10.04 -2.05 -7.70
N ILE A 96 10.26 -0.98 -8.46
CA ILE A 96 11.31 -0.94 -9.48
C ILE A 96 12.44 -0.07 -8.98
N ARG A 97 13.65 -0.61 -8.97
CA ARG A 97 14.87 0.02 -8.44
C ARG A 97 15.91 0.22 -9.53
N LEU A 98 16.64 1.33 -9.47
CA LEU A 98 17.86 1.54 -10.25
C LEU A 98 18.95 0.59 -9.76
N LYS A 99 19.45 -0.27 -10.66
CA LYS A 99 20.45 -1.28 -10.31
C LYS A 99 21.68 -0.66 -9.67
N GLY A 100 22.18 -1.30 -8.61
CA GLY A 100 23.35 -0.83 -7.87
C GLY A 100 23.09 0.37 -6.96
N THR A 101 21.83 0.79 -6.77
CA THR A 101 21.44 1.89 -5.87
C THR A 101 20.28 1.48 -4.97
N ASP A 102 19.88 2.36 -4.04
CA ASP A 102 18.66 2.23 -3.24
C ASP A 102 17.48 3.06 -3.79
N LEU A 103 17.63 3.63 -4.99
CA LEU A 103 16.64 4.53 -5.57
C LEU A 103 15.55 3.75 -6.29
N CYS A 104 14.30 3.88 -5.83
CA CYS A 104 13.13 3.28 -6.46
C CYS A 104 12.34 4.33 -7.24
N ILE A 105 11.58 3.91 -8.24
CA ILE A 105 10.58 4.78 -8.87
C ILE A 105 9.62 5.27 -7.79
N VAL A 106 9.35 6.58 -7.75
CA VAL A 106 8.36 7.19 -6.83
C VAL A 106 7.24 7.92 -7.57
N GLY A 107 7.39 8.10 -8.89
CA GLY A 107 6.43 8.77 -9.73
C GLY A 107 7.04 9.15 -11.07
N TYR A 108 6.38 10.07 -11.78
CA TYR A 108 6.82 10.58 -13.07
C TYR A 108 6.65 12.08 -13.12
N ASN A 109 7.59 12.74 -13.77
CA ASN A 109 7.47 14.12 -14.18
C ASN A 109 7.11 14.19 -15.66
N PHE A 110 6.46 15.29 -16.01
CA PHE A 110 6.04 15.59 -17.37
C PHE A 110 6.66 16.92 -17.79
N ASP A 111 7.36 16.91 -18.91
CA ASP A 111 7.75 18.12 -19.63
C ASP A 111 6.66 18.39 -20.68
N GLU A 112 5.72 19.28 -20.36
CA GLU A 112 4.57 19.59 -21.22
C GLU A 112 4.99 20.17 -22.58
N GLU A 113 6.11 20.91 -22.63
CA GLU A 113 6.59 21.52 -23.86
C GLU A 113 7.14 20.49 -24.84
N LYS A 114 7.75 19.42 -24.30
CA LYS A 114 8.34 18.34 -25.11
C LYS A 114 7.45 17.12 -25.25
N ASP A 115 6.32 17.08 -24.53
CA ASP A 115 5.46 15.91 -24.39
C ASP A 115 6.26 14.67 -23.92
N ILE A 116 7.21 14.88 -23.01
CA ILE A 116 8.09 13.83 -22.48
C ILE A 116 7.71 13.50 -21.04
N LYS A 117 7.53 12.21 -20.76
CA LYS A 117 7.36 11.66 -19.43
C LYS A 117 8.63 10.94 -18.99
N PHE A 118 9.12 11.21 -17.79
CA PHE A 118 10.31 10.53 -17.26
C PHE A 118 10.13 10.11 -15.79
N PRO A 119 10.69 8.95 -15.40
CA PRO A 119 10.58 8.45 -14.03
C PRO A 119 11.35 9.34 -13.05
N VAL A 120 10.79 9.48 -11.86
CA VAL A 120 11.46 10.10 -10.71
C VAL A 120 11.89 8.99 -9.77
N PHE A 121 13.15 9.01 -9.36
CA PHE A 121 13.71 8.02 -8.45
C PHE A 121 14.06 8.63 -7.09
N ALA A 122 13.66 7.96 -6.00
CA ALA A 122 14.03 8.32 -4.64
C ALA A 122 13.98 7.10 -3.71
N ILE A 123 14.54 7.25 -2.51
CA ILE A 123 14.54 6.20 -1.49
C ILE A 123 13.17 6.09 -0.81
N SER A 124 12.51 7.22 -0.57
CA SER A 124 11.28 7.29 0.22
C SER A 124 10.02 7.10 -0.63
N VAL A 125 9.05 6.34 -0.12
CA VAL A 125 7.70 6.18 -0.68
C VAL A 125 7.74 5.64 -2.13
N PRO A 126 8.30 4.43 -2.35
CA PRO A 126 8.37 3.83 -3.67
C PRO A 126 6.98 3.69 -4.29
N TRP A 127 6.90 3.76 -5.61
CA TRP A 127 5.74 3.30 -6.35
C TRP A 127 5.64 1.79 -6.18
N LEU A 128 4.44 1.30 -5.88
CA LEU A 128 4.18 -0.10 -5.58
C LEU A 128 3.30 -0.72 -6.67
N TYR A 129 3.74 -1.86 -7.18
CA TYR A 129 3.02 -2.71 -8.11
C TYR A 129 2.47 -3.90 -7.33
N LEU A 130 1.19 -4.22 -7.54
CA LEU A 130 0.53 -5.30 -6.82
C LEU A 130 0.80 -6.67 -7.44
N THR A 131 1.24 -6.69 -8.70
CA THR A 131 1.59 -7.91 -9.42
C THR A 131 3.02 -7.79 -9.95
N LEU A 132 3.68 -8.94 -10.09
CA LEU A 132 5.01 -9.01 -10.69
C LEU A 132 4.94 -8.62 -12.17
N GLU A 133 3.87 -9.04 -12.86
CA GLU A 133 3.66 -8.76 -14.29
C GLU A 133 3.62 -7.26 -14.58
N ASP A 134 2.86 -6.48 -13.79
CA ASP A 134 2.79 -5.02 -13.96
C ASP A 134 4.16 -4.36 -13.70
N ALA A 135 4.92 -4.86 -12.73
CA ALA A 135 6.24 -4.35 -12.41
C ALA A 135 7.25 -4.65 -13.53
N GLU A 136 7.24 -5.87 -14.06
CA GLU A 136 8.12 -6.29 -15.15
C GLU A 136 7.81 -5.54 -16.45
N LEU A 137 6.53 -5.35 -16.77
CA LEU A 137 6.12 -4.59 -17.96
C LEU A 137 6.67 -3.16 -17.92
N GLU A 138 6.56 -2.50 -16.76
CA GLU A 138 7.04 -1.14 -16.59
C GLU A 138 8.58 -1.06 -16.55
N LYS A 139 9.24 -2.06 -15.95
CA LYS A 139 10.70 -2.20 -15.98
C LYS A 139 11.21 -2.37 -17.41
N ASP A 140 10.56 -3.20 -18.22
CA ASP A 140 10.94 -3.43 -19.62
C ASP A 140 10.76 -2.16 -20.47
N ARG A 141 9.65 -1.44 -20.28
CA ARG A 141 9.40 -0.14 -20.95
C ARG A 141 10.53 0.85 -20.66
N LEU A 142 10.89 1.04 -19.39
CA LEU A 142 11.95 1.97 -18.99
C LEU A 142 13.34 1.46 -19.39
N THR A 143 13.56 0.16 -19.43
CA THR A 143 14.82 -0.40 -19.93
C THR A 143 15.02 -0.06 -21.40
N ALA A 144 13.95 -0.09 -22.22
CA ALA A 144 14.00 0.34 -23.61
C ALA A 144 14.29 1.85 -23.76
N GLU A 145 14.01 2.66 -22.73
CA GLU A 145 14.34 4.08 -22.64
C GLU A 145 15.76 4.35 -22.10
N GLY A 146 16.52 3.31 -21.79
CA GLY A 146 17.93 3.39 -21.40
C GLY A 146 18.21 3.34 -19.89
N TYR A 147 17.21 3.02 -19.05
CA TYR A 147 17.41 2.84 -17.61
C TYR A 147 17.87 1.41 -17.28
N ASP A 148 18.84 1.26 -16.37
CA ASP A 148 19.22 -0.06 -15.84
C ASP A 148 18.46 -0.34 -14.53
N LEU A 149 17.45 -1.22 -14.62
CA LEU A 149 16.45 -1.43 -13.58
C LEU A 149 16.31 -2.91 -13.18
N GLU A 150 15.81 -3.12 -11.96
CA GLU A 150 15.40 -4.42 -11.44
C GLU A 150 14.09 -4.31 -10.65
N VAL A 151 13.30 -5.38 -10.66
CA VAL A 151 12.12 -5.53 -9.81
C VAL A 151 12.56 -6.17 -8.50
N ILE A 152 12.11 -5.60 -7.37
CA ILE A 152 12.36 -6.08 -6.00
C ILE A 152 11.10 -6.09 -5.15
#